data_AF-A0A0K9CN18-F1
#
_entry.id   AF-A0A0K9CN18-F1
#
_cell.length_a   1.000
_cell.length_b   1.000
_cell.length_c   1.000
_cell.angle_alpha   90.00
_cell.angle_beta   90.00
_cell.angle_gamma   90.00
#
_symmetry.space_group_name_H-M   'P 1'
#
loop_
_entity.id
_entity.type
_entity.pdbx_description
1 polymer ?
#
loop_
_entity_poly.entity_id
_entity_poly.type
_entity_poly.pdbx_seq_one_letter_code
_entity_poly.pdbx_strand_id
1 'polypeptide(L)'
;MQDISKILLTFVEFFLHYVWIANLFFIIVIIMIEKKNPLYTIFWIFLLTVIPYFGFFIYLFFGLTFKKKRVANKIYKLKKLRSRKNVSESDREELRRWKGLITYLEMSTDNYITSNNDIQLYFTGKEFFSNLKKEIANAKKFINMEYFYFSI
;
A
#
# COMPACT_ATOMS: atom_id res chain seq x y z
N MET A 1 -6.49 -54.88 27.24
CA MET A 1 -6.79 -53.44 27.46
C MET A 1 -5.57 -52.54 27.28
N GLN A 2 -4.36 -52.93 27.74
CA GLN A 2 -3.14 -52.13 27.59
C GLN A 2 -2.67 -51.93 26.13
N ASP A 3 -2.89 -52.90 25.25
CA ASP A 3 -2.43 -52.80 23.85
C ASP A 3 -3.24 -51.80 23.02
N ILE A 4 -4.56 -51.74 23.24
CA ILE A 4 -5.45 -50.76 22.59
C ILE A 4 -5.07 -49.33 23.01
N SER A 5 -4.76 -49.12 24.30
CA SER A 5 -4.31 -47.82 24.78
C SER A 5 -2.96 -47.40 24.18
N LYS A 6 -2.03 -48.35 23.99
CA LYS A 6 -0.74 -48.07 23.35
C LYS A 6 -0.92 -47.68 21.88
N ILE A 7 -1.74 -48.41 21.14
CA ILE A 7 -2.05 -48.10 19.72
C ILE A 7 -2.68 -46.72 19.59
N LEU A 8 -3.63 -46.38 20.48
CA LEU A 8 -4.24 -45.05 20.53
C LEU A 8 -3.21 -43.95 20.80
N LEU A 9 -2.32 -44.16 21.77
CA LEU A 9 -1.26 -43.20 22.10
C LEU A 9 -0.30 -42.99 20.93
N THR A 10 0.15 -44.06 20.28
CA THR A 10 1.01 -43.98 19.09
C THR A 10 0.32 -43.21 17.97
N PHE A 11 -0.97 -43.45 17.73
CA PHE A 11 -1.72 -42.72 16.71
C PHE A 11 -1.84 -41.21 17.02
N VAL A 12 -2.09 -40.86 18.28
CA VAL A 12 -2.13 -39.46 18.73
C VAL A 12 -0.78 -38.78 18.55
N GLU A 13 0.33 -39.45 18.88
CA GLU A 13 1.68 -38.90 18.68
C GLU A 13 1.99 -38.62 17.21
N PHE A 14 1.63 -39.54 16.30
CA PHE A 14 1.78 -39.34 14.86
C PHE A 14 0.94 -38.16 14.36
N PHE A 15 -0.30 -38.05 14.83
CA PHE A 15 -1.18 -36.93 14.49
C PHE A 15 -0.60 -35.58 14.95
N LEU A 16 -0.10 -35.52 16.19
CA LEU A 16 0.51 -34.31 16.73
C LEU A 16 1.77 -33.87 15.97
N HIS A 17 2.61 -34.82 15.52
CA HIS A 17 3.76 -34.53 14.67
C HIS A 17 3.34 -33.97 13.31
N TYR A 18 2.32 -34.56 12.69
CA TYR A 18 1.80 -34.08 11.41
C TYR A 18 1.27 -32.64 11.51
N VAL A 19 0.53 -32.32 12.58
CA VAL A 19 0.02 -30.96 12.79
C VAL A 19 1.16 -29.96 13.01
N TRP A 20 2.24 -30.37 13.69
CA TRP A 20 3.43 -29.53 13.86
C TRP A 20 4.09 -29.17 12.54
N ILE A 21 4.29 -30.16 11.66
CA ILE A 21 4.89 -29.95 10.34
C ILE A 21 3.99 -29.04 9.49
N ALA A 22 2.67 -29.25 9.53
CA ALA A 22 1.71 -28.41 8.83
C ALA A 22 1.73 -26.96 9.35
N ASN A 23 1.84 -26.75 10.65
CA ASN A 23 1.94 -25.41 11.26
C ASN A 23 3.20 -24.67 10.78
N LEU A 24 4.35 -25.34 10.76
CA LEU A 24 5.61 -24.77 10.27
C LEU A 24 5.51 -24.32 8.80
N PHE A 25 4.94 -25.18 7.95
CA PHE A 25 4.69 -24.83 6.54
C PHE A 25 3.79 -23.59 6.43
N PHE A 26 2.77 -23.50 7.28
CA PHE A 26 1.83 -22.40 7.28
C PHE A 26 2.46 -21.06 7.70
N ILE A 27 3.34 -21.06 8.69
CA ILE A 27 4.12 -19.88 9.09
C ILE A 27 4.92 -19.32 7.90
N ILE A 28 5.56 -20.20 7.12
CA ILE A 28 6.34 -19.82 5.94
C ILE A 28 5.43 -19.16 4.88
N VAL A 29 4.27 -19.76 4.62
CA VAL A 29 3.28 -19.21 3.66
C VAL A 29 2.79 -17.83 4.10
N ILE A 30 2.51 -17.64 5.39
CA ILE A 30 2.07 -16.34 5.94
C ILE A 30 3.13 -15.26 5.71
N ILE A 31 4.40 -15.56 6.02
CA ILE A 31 5.52 -14.63 5.82
C ILE A 31 5.63 -14.21 4.34
N MET A 32 5.41 -15.13 3.40
CA MET A 32 5.48 -14.81 1.97
C MET A 32 4.31 -13.95 1.48
N ILE A 33 3.11 -14.15 2.04
CA ILE A 33 1.87 -13.48 1.59
C ILE A 33 1.71 -12.10 2.24
N GLU A 34 2.04 -11.96 3.52
CA GLU A 34 1.76 -10.78 4.33
C GLU A 34 2.86 -9.70 4.17
N LYS A 35 2.88 -9.02 3.02
CA LYS A 35 3.92 -8.02 2.67
C LYS A 35 3.69 -6.60 3.20
N LYS A 36 2.57 -6.32 3.89
CA LYS A 36 2.10 -4.93 4.08
C LYS A 36 2.17 -4.38 5.50
N ASN A 37 2.05 -5.21 6.53
CA ASN A 37 2.07 -4.73 7.91
C ASN A 37 2.95 -5.63 8.79
N PRO A 38 4.22 -5.24 9.04
CA PRO A 38 5.16 -6.09 9.77
C PRO A 38 4.68 -6.41 11.19
N LEU A 39 3.97 -5.48 11.86
CA LEU A 39 3.41 -5.71 13.19
C LEU A 39 2.35 -6.83 13.18
N TYR A 40 1.50 -6.85 12.14
CA TYR A 40 0.46 -7.87 11.99
C TYR A 40 1.05 -9.25 11.70
N THR A 41 2.07 -9.32 10.84
CA THR A 41 2.79 -10.57 10.56
C THR A 41 3.46 -11.12 11.82
N ILE A 42 4.14 -10.27 12.59
CA ILE A 42 4.79 -10.66 13.85
C ILE A 42 3.77 -11.20 14.87
N PHE A 43 2.60 -10.56 15.00
CA PHE A 43 1.54 -11.03 15.88
C PHE A 43 1.06 -12.45 15.52
N TRP A 44 0.86 -12.75 14.23
CA TRP A 44 0.43 -14.09 13.82
C TRP A 44 1.51 -15.15 13.98
N ILE A 45 2.77 -14.82 13.68
CA ILE A 45 3.90 -15.71 13.96
C ILE A 45 3.95 -16.02 15.46
N PHE A 46 3.83 -15.01 16.31
CA PHE A 46 3.81 -15.18 17.76
C PHE A 46 2.66 -16.10 18.21
N LEU A 47 1.43 -15.85 17.74
CA LEU A 47 0.26 -16.67 18.10
C LEU A 47 0.40 -18.12 17.63
N LEU A 48 0.93 -18.34 16.42
CA LEU A 48 1.20 -19.67 15.87
C LEU A 48 2.33 -20.39 16.61
N THR A 49 3.29 -19.65 17.17
CA THR A 49 4.40 -20.22 17.93
C THR A 49 3.97 -20.62 19.35
N VAL A 50 3.20 -19.75 20.03
CA VAL A 50 2.76 -19.99 21.42
C VAL A 50 1.67 -21.06 21.47
N ILE A 51 0.81 -21.14 20.44
CA ILE A 51 -0.31 -22.08 20.40
C ILE A 51 -0.33 -22.79 19.04
N PRO A 52 0.62 -23.70 18.76
CA PRO A 52 0.78 -24.29 17.43
C PRO A 52 -0.45 -25.05 16.92
N TYR A 53 -1.22 -25.67 17.82
CA TYR A 53 -2.40 -26.43 17.42
C TYR A 53 -3.64 -25.55 17.19
N PHE A 54 -3.86 -24.51 18.00
CA PHE A 54 -5.05 -23.65 17.89
C PHE A 54 -4.82 -22.37 17.09
N GLY A 55 -3.60 -21.85 17.06
CA GLY A 55 -3.24 -20.63 16.35
C GLY A 55 -3.53 -20.72 14.85
N PHE A 56 -3.42 -21.92 14.27
CA PHE A 56 -3.81 -22.18 12.88
C PHE A 56 -5.29 -21.86 12.63
N PHE A 57 -6.18 -22.39 13.47
CA PHE A 57 -7.61 -22.15 13.34
C PHE A 57 -7.93 -20.67 13.54
N ILE A 58 -7.33 -20.03 14.55
CA ILE A 58 -7.52 -18.60 14.81
C ILE A 58 -7.08 -17.76 13.59
N TYR A 59 -5.94 -18.09 12.98
CA TYR A 59 -5.50 -17.43 11.76
C TYR A 59 -6.48 -17.62 10.60
N LEU A 60 -7.01 -18.82 10.40
CA LEU A 60 -7.94 -19.11 9.31
C LEU A 60 -9.21 -18.25 9.41
N PHE A 61 -9.72 -18.01 10.63
CA PHE A 61 -10.91 -17.18 10.84
C PHE A 61 -10.63 -15.67 10.88
N PHE A 62 -9.51 -15.25 11.48
CA PHE A 62 -9.26 -13.83 11.79
C PHE A 62 -8.03 -13.22 11.09
N GLY A 63 -7.07 -14.05 10.68
CA GLY A 63 -5.82 -13.63 10.03
C GLY A 63 -5.95 -13.47 8.51
N LEU A 64 -6.85 -14.23 7.89
CA LEU A 64 -7.17 -14.09 6.48
C LEU A 64 -7.93 -12.78 6.23
N THR A 65 -7.19 -11.70 5.99
CA THR A 65 -7.77 -10.47 5.48
C THR A 65 -8.20 -10.70 4.03
N PHE A 66 -9.47 -11.07 3.83
CA PHE A 66 -10.11 -11.02 2.51
C PHE A 66 -10.13 -9.55 2.07
N LYS A 67 -9.07 -9.12 1.39
CA LYS A 67 -8.92 -7.74 0.92
C LYS A 67 -10.23 -7.33 0.24
N LYS A 68 -10.82 -6.23 0.73
CA LYS A 68 -11.98 -5.49 0.16
C LYS A 68 -11.67 -4.98 -1.25
N LYS A 69 -11.33 -5.88 -2.18
CA LYS A 69 -11.02 -5.61 -3.60
C LYS A 69 -12.20 -4.90 -4.26
N ARG A 70 -13.43 -5.13 -3.77
CA ARG A 70 -14.66 -4.52 -4.26
C ARG A 70 -14.74 -3.01 -3.99
N VAL A 71 -14.33 -2.54 -2.82
CA VAL A 71 -14.37 -1.10 -2.47
C VAL A 71 -13.27 -0.34 -3.20
N ALA A 72 -12.05 -0.90 -3.21
CA ALA A 72 -10.92 -0.33 -3.96
C ALA A 72 -11.21 -0.22 -5.46
N ASN A 73 -11.82 -1.25 -6.06
CA ASN A 73 -12.21 -1.21 -7.48
C ASN A 73 -13.29 -0.15 -7.77
N LYS A 74 -14.22 0.11 -6.85
CA LYS A 74 -15.26 1.12 -7.04
C LYS A 74 -14.68 2.53 -7.06
N ILE A 75 -13.77 2.84 -6.11
CA ILE A 75 -13.05 4.12 -6.06
C ILE A 75 -12.18 4.30 -7.30
N TYR A 76 -11.44 3.25 -7.68
CA TYR A 76 -10.61 3.25 -8.89
C TYR A 76 -11.43 3.51 -10.16
N LYS A 77 -12.60 2.87 -10.30
CA LYS A 77 -13.48 3.07 -11.46
C LYS A 77 -14.01 4.51 -11.54
N LEU A 78 -14.37 5.11 -10.40
CA LEU A 78 -14.84 6.50 -10.33
C LEU A 78 -13.74 7.50 -10.70
N LYS A 79 -12.54 7.37 -10.13
CA LYS A 79 -11.40 8.24 -10.45
C LYS A 79 -11.00 8.14 -11.94
N LYS A 80 -10.99 6.91 -12.49
CA LYS A 80 -10.69 6.67 -13.91
C LYS A 80 -11.68 7.34 -14.86
N LEU A 81 -12.97 7.35 -14.51
CA LEU A 81 -14.01 7.97 -15.33
C LEU A 81 -13.86 9.49 -15.36
N ARG A 82 -13.53 10.13 -14.24
CA ARG A 82 -13.28 11.59 -14.17
C ARG A 82 -12.09 11.99 -15.01
N SER A 83 -10.95 11.31 -14.84
CA SER A 83 -9.73 11.59 -15.61
C SER A 83 -9.92 11.46 -17.13
N ARG A 84 -10.59 10.39 -17.58
CA ARG A 84 -10.83 10.16 -19.01
C ARG A 84 -11.65 11.24 -19.69
N LYS A 85 -12.58 11.88 -18.97
CA LYS A 85 -13.42 12.95 -19.52
C LYS A 85 -12.56 14.16 -19.89
N ASN A 86 -11.68 14.59 -18.99
CA ASN A 86 -10.84 15.77 -19.19
C ASN A 86 -9.78 15.61 -20.29
N VAL A 87 -9.14 14.43 -20.37
CA VAL A 87 -8.12 14.18 -21.41
C VAL A 87 -8.74 13.97 -22.80
N SER A 88 -9.97 13.47 -22.87
CA SER A 88 -10.67 13.24 -24.14
C SER A 88 -11.21 14.52 -24.78
N GLU A 89 -11.42 15.57 -23.99
CA GLU A 89 -11.86 16.89 -24.45
C GLU A 89 -10.67 17.79 -24.88
N SER A 90 -9.43 17.31 -24.74
CA SER A 90 -8.25 18.05 -25.19
C SER A 90 -7.97 17.79 -26.67
N ASP A 91 -7.91 18.85 -27.48
CA ASP A 91 -7.61 18.80 -28.92
C ASP A 91 -6.13 18.54 -29.26
N ARG A 92 -5.26 18.34 -28.26
CA ARG A 92 -3.81 18.19 -28.48
C ARG A 92 -3.42 16.72 -28.66
N GLU A 93 -2.80 16.43 -29.81
CA GLU A 93 -2.31 15.10 -30.16
C GLU A 93 -1.28 14.54 -29.15
N GLU A 94 -0.44 15.41 -28.60
CA GLU A 94 0.55 15.05 -27.57
C GLU A 94 -0.10 14.52 -26.28
N LEU A 95 -1.20 15.11 -25.83
CA LEU A 95 -1.92 14.66 -24.63
C LEU A 95 -2.60 13.30 -24.88
N ARG A 96 -3.03 13.03 -26.12
CA ARG A 96 -3.53 11.70 -26.51
C ARG A 96 -2.46 10.62 -26.41
N ARG A 97 -1.22 10.91 -26.81
CA ARG A 97 -0.07 9.98 -26.71
C ARG A 97 0.19 9.57 -25.26
N TRP A 98 0.10 10.52 -24.33
CA TRP A 98 0.38 10.29 -22.91
C TRP A 98 -0.85 9.99 -22.06
N LYS A 99 -2.03 9.75 -22.68
CA LYS A 99 -3.31 9.55 -21.99
C LYS A 99 -3.25 8.48 -20.88
N GLY A 100 -2.53 7.39 -21.10
CA GLY A 100 -2.36 6.33 -20.11
C GLY A 100 -1.62 6.82 -18.86
N LEU A 101 -0.53 7.57 -19.05
CA LEU A 101 0.28 8.14 -17.97
C LEU A 101 -0.47 9.25 -17.24
N ILE A 102 -1.14 10.16 -17.98
CA ILE A 102 -1.98 11.22 -17.39
C ILE A 102 -3.07 10.59 -16.52
N THR A 103 -3.78 9.59 -17.04
CA THR A 103 -4.82 8.89 -16.27
C THR A 103 -4.26 8.26 -15.00
N TYR A 104 -3.07 7.68 -15.07
CA TYR A 104 -2.42 7.10 -13.90
C TYR A 104 -2.07 8.15 -12.84
N LEU A 105 -1.46 9.28 -13.25
CA LEU A 105 -1.04 10.36 -12.36
C LEU A 105 -2.23 11.04 -11.68
N GLU A 106 -3.32 11.31 -12.41
CA GLU A 106 -4.51 11.91 -11.81
C GLU A 106 -5.19 10.97 -10.81
N MET A 107 -5.16 9.66 -11.08
CA MET A 107 -5.72 8.67 -10.18
C MET A 107 -4.89 8.46 -8.90
N SER A 108 -3.56 8.61 -8.98
CA SER A 108 -2.64 8.39 -7.87
C SER A 108 -2.46 9.62 -6.98
N THR A 109 -2.44 10.81 -7.58
CA THR A 109 -2.17 12.08 -6.86
C THR A 109 -3.43 12.86 -6.49
N ASP A 110 -4.59 12.48 -7.01
CA ASP A 110 -5.85 13.26 -6.90
C ASP A 110 -5.76 14.70 -7.45
N ASN A 111 -4.70 14.99 -8.21
CA ASN A 111 -4.48 16.27 -8.88
C ASN A 111 -4.78 16.14 -10.37
N TYR A 112 -5.21 17.24 -10.99
CA TYR A 112 -5.43 17.31 -12.43
C TYR A 112 -4.18 17.75 -13.16
N ILE A 113 -3.98 17.24 -14.37
CA ILE A 113 -2.89 17.72 -15.22
C ILE A 113 -3.29 19.06 -15.85
N THR A 114 -2.50 20.09 -15.56
CA THR A 114 -2.57 21.41 -16.18
C THR A 114 -1.69 21.49 -17.43
N SER A 115 -2.05 22.35 -18.39
CA SER A 115 -1.27 22.62 -19.61
C SER A 115 -1.01 24.12 -19.75
N ASN A 116 -0.03 24.50 -20.59
CA ASN A 116 0.41 25.89 -20.76
C ASN A 116 0.87 26.55 -19.45
N ASN A 117 1.61 25.80 -18.63
CA ASN A 117 2.24 26.37 -17.45
C ASN A 117 3.47 27.18 -17.85
N ASP A 118 3.62 28.35 -17.23
CA ASP A 118 4.91 29.05 -17.22
C ASP A 118 5.76 28.43 -16.11
N ILE A 119 6.93 27.90 -16.47
CA ILE A 119 7.79 27.14 -15.57
C ILE A 119 9.17 27.76 -15.59
N GLN A 120 9.59 28.28 -14.44
CA GLN A 120 10.96 28.71 -14.22
C GLN A 120 11.74 27.61 -13.50
N LEU A 121 12.82 27.13 -14.12
CA LEU A 121 13.70 26.11 -13.57
C LEU A 121 14.88 26.76 -12.85
N TYR A 122 15.24 26.23 -11.69
CA TYR A 122 16.42 26.64 -10.93
C TYR A 122 17.32 25.43 -10.72
N PHE A 123 18.59 25.57 -11.10
CA PHE A 123 19.58 24.50 -10.94
C PHE A 123 20.45 24.69 -9.68
N THR A 124 20.39 25.88 -9.07
CA THR A 124 21.15 26.20 -7.87
C THR A 124 20.26 26.80 -6.79
N GLY A 125 20.56 26.48 -5.53
CA GLY A 125 19.84 27.05 -4.39
C GLY A 125 19.98 28.57 -4.30
N LYS A 126 21.16 29.12 -4.66
CA LYS A 126 21.41 30.57 -4.64
C LYS A 126 20.43 31.32 -5.55
N GLU A 127 20.22 30.83 -6.76
CA GLU A 127 19.31 31.43 -7.72
C GLU A 127 17.85 31.31 -7.26
N PHE A 128 17.44 30.11 -6.81
CA PHE A 128 16.11 29.86 -6.28
C PHE A 128 15.78 30.78 -5.09
N PHE A 129 16.64 30.84 -4.08
CA PHE A 129 16.39 31.64 -2.87
C PHE A 129 16.46 33.14 -3.15
N SER A 130 17.31 33.59 -4.08
CA SER A 130 17.34 34.99 -4.52
C SER A 130 16.01 35.39 -5.16
N ASN A 131 15.48 34.56 -6.06
CA ASN A 131 14.22 34.86 -6.73
C ASN A 131 13.02 34.69 -5.80
N LEU A 132 13.02 33.67 -4.92
CA LEU A 132 11.99 33.48 -3.90
C LEU A 132 11.82 34.72 -3.00
N LYS A 133 12.94 35.30 -2.52
CA LYS A 133 12.89 36.53 -1.71
C LYS A 133 12.26 37.70 -2.48
N LYS A 134 12.57 37.81 -3.77
CA LYS A 134 12.01 38.83 -4.66
C LYS A 134 10.49 38.62 -4.85
N GLU A 135 10.05 37.39 -5.09
CA GLU A 135 8.63 37.04 -5.23
C GLU A 135 7.85 37.30 -3.93
N ILE A 136 8.44 36.95 -2.78
CA ILE A 136 7.88 37.25 -1.46
C ILE A 136 7.70 38.76 -1.27
N ALA A 137 8.70 39.57 -1.63
CA ALA A 137 8.62 41.02 -1.52
C ALA A 137 7.58 41.64 -2.48
N ASN A 138 7.32 41.01 -3.62
CA ASN A 138 6.35 41.47 -4.63
C ASN A 138 4.91 40.97 -4.39
N ALA A 139 4.71 40.04 -3.45
CA ALA A 139 3.41 39.42 -3.22
C ALA A 139 2.39 40.43 -2.66
N LYS A 140 1.20 40.49 -3.28
CA LYS A 140 0.17 41.50 -2.96
C LYS A 140 -0.99 41.02 -2.09
N LYS A 141 -1.27 39.70 -2.09
CA LYS A 141 -2.46 39.14 -1.43
C LYS A 141 -2.10 38.07 -0.40
N PHE A 142 -1.51 36.98 -0.87
CA PHE A 142 -1.20 35.83 -0.04
C PHE A 142 0.14 35.22 -0.45
N ILE A 143 0.84 34.69 0.53
CA ILE A 143 2.05 33.89 0.34
C ILE A 143 1.78 32.54 1.00
N ASN A 144 1.68 31.49 0.20
CA ASN A 144 1.54 30.12 0.68
C ASN A 144 2.90 29.44 0.61
N MET A 145 3.39 28.93 1.74
CA MET A 145 4.71 28.31 1.87
C MET A 145 4.58 26.97 2.57
N GLU A 146 5.12 25.92 1.96
CA GLU A 146 5.20 24.58 2.53
C GLU A 146 6.67 24.13 2.49
N TYR A 147 7.26 23.95 3.68
CA TYR A 147 8.67 23.59 3.84
C TYR A 147 8.83 22.49 4.89
N PHE A 148 9.76 21.57 4.66
CA PHE A 148 10.13 20.55 5.65
C PHE A 148 10.84 21.16 6.87
N TYR A 149 11.70 22.15 6.64
CA TYR A 149 12.41 22.89 7.68
C TYR A 149 12.57 24.35 7.22
N PHE A 150 12.23 25.28 8.12
CA PHE A 150 12.33 26.72 7.89
C PHE A 150 12.96 27.36 9.13
N SER A 151 14.15 27.93 8.97
CA SER A 151 14.82 28.70 10.01
C SER A 151 15.07 30.12 9.54
N ILE A 152 14.74 31.06 10.42
CA ILE A 152 14.98 32.50 10.26
C ILE A 152 16.41 32.84 10.66
#